data_AF-A0A1S1Q5H6-F1
#
_entry.id   AF-A0A1S1Q5H6-F1
#
_cell.length_a   1.000
_cell.length_b   1.000
_cell.length_c   1.000
_cell.angle_alpha   90.00
_cell.angle_beta   90.00
_cell.angle_gamma   90.00
#
_symmetry.space_group_name_H-M   'P 1'
#
loop_
_entity.id
_entity.type
_entity.pdbx_description
1 polymer ?
#
loop_
_entity_poly.entity_id
_entity_poly.type
_entity_poly.pdbx_seq_one_letter_code
_entity_poly.pdbx_strand_id
1 'polypeptide(L)'
;MDPSRELPDLMRSLPIDRHRGLPIPAVTARHPDGQPDFSTVDGREALRLASEGRCGICGNPLDSQIAFLGGPGAVAARAYHDPPMHESCAEASTILCPHLSRRDMRRVTDRRSTGVLPRNSAEEKPDRWVMWICRGFAAYVIDGMPLFRPAPYLRLRTFTYTDGGHLHETPDTSPRP
;
A
#
# COMPACT_ATOMS: atom_id res chain seq x y z
N MET A 1 23.87 8.39 3.25
CA MET A 1 22.62 8.18 2.50
C MET A 1 22.99 7.51 1.20
N ASP A 2 22.42 6.35 0.91
CA ASP A 2 22.63 5.65 -0.35
C ASP A 2 21.89 6.41 -1.47
N PRO A 3 22.57 6.85 -2.54
CA PRO A 3 21.96 7.57 -3.66
C PRO A 3 20.93 6.75 -4.47
N SER A 4 20.74 5.46 -4.17
CA SER A 4 19.77 4.59 -4.85
C SER A 4 18.29 4.77 -4.44
N ARG A 5 17.99 5.57 -3.42
CA ARG A 5 16.62 5.86 -2.95
C ARG A 5 16.23 7.32 -3.20
N GLU A 6 16.07 7.68 -4.47
CA GLU A 6 15.41 8.94 -4.78
C GLU A 6 13.91 8.80 -4.48
N LEU A 7 13.41 9.60 -3.54
CA LEU A 7 11.98 9.66 -3.25
C LEU A 7 11.27 10.42 -4.38
N PRO A 8 10.08 9.97 -4.82
CA PRO A 8 9.24 10.77 -5.69
C PRO A 8 9.02 12.16 -5.11
N ASP A 9 8.98 13.19 -5.96
CA ASP A 9 8.79 14.59 -5.53
C ASP A 9 7.56 14.76 -4.63
N LEU A 10 6.48 14.04 -4.93
CA LEU A 10 5.24 14.02 -4.14
C LEU A 10 5.45 13.58 -2.69
N MET A 11 6.47 12.77 -2.41
CA MET A 11 6.76 12.26 -1.06
C MET A 11 7.77 13.12 -0.30
N ARG A 12 8.41 14.11 -0.93
CA ARG A 12 9.46 14.93 -0.29
C ARG A 12 8.93 15.80 0.84
N SER A 13 7.64 16.14 0.84
CA SER A 13 6.99 16.91 1.90
C SER A 13 6.55 16.07 3.10
N LEU A 14 6.65 14.74 3.02
CA LEU A 14 6.25 13.87 4.12
C LEU A 14 7.21 14.00 5.30
N PRO A 15 6.71 13.95 6.55
CA PRO A 15 7.58 13.86 7.70
C PRO A 15 8.38 12.55 7.65
N ILE A 16 9.65 12.61 8.04
CA ILE A 16 10.55 11.45 8.09
C ILE A 16 10.58 10.87 9.49
N ASP A 17 10.38 9.56 9.62
CA ASP A 17 10.63 8.85 10.88
C ASP A 17 12.13 8.85 11.17
N ARG A 18 12.52 9.50 12.26
CA ARG A 18 13.94 9.68 12.61
C ARG A 18 14.65 8.36 12.89
N HIS A 19 13.93 7.35 13.35
CA HIS A 19 14.52 6.05 13.67
C HIS A 19 14.81 5.22 12.41
N ARG A 20 13.85 5.16 11.47
CA ARG A 20 13.98 4.35 10.25
C ARG A 20 14.57 5.11 9.06
N GLY A 21 14.59 6.44 9.10
CA GLY A 21 14.96 7.27 7.96
C GLY A 21 14.01 7.12 6.77
N LEU A 22 12.74 6.79 7.02
CA LEU A 22 11.72 6.57 6.00
C LEU A 22 10.63 7.66 6.08
N PRO A 23 10.06 8.09 4.94
CA PRO A 23 8.88 8.93 4.96
C PRO A 23 7.73 8.21 5.65
N ILE A 24 6.93 8.96 6.42
CA ILE A 24 5.72 8.48 7.09
C ILE A 24 4.55 8.72 6.13
N PRO A 25 3.93 7.66 5.56
CA PRO A 25 2.74 7.82 4.75
C PRO A 25 1.62 8.58 5.46
N ALA A 26 0.82 9.34 4.71
CA ALA A 26 -0.31 10.09 5.23
C ALA A 26 -1.32 9.19 5.96
N VAL A 27 -1.54 7.97 5.46
CA VAL A 27 -2.48 6.99 6.04
C VAL A 27 -1.92 6.19 7.23
N THR A 28 -0.67 6.42 7.63
CA THR A 28 -0.07 5.67 8.74
C THR A 28 -0.77 5.98 10.05
N ALA A 29 -1.22 4.92 10.73
CA ALA A 29 -1.81 5.05 12.06
C ALA A 29 -0.83 5.63 13.05
N ARG A 30 -1.35 6.22 14.12
CA ARG A 30 -0.54 6.78 15.20
C ARG A 30 -0.92 6.16 16.53
N HIS A 31 0.09 5.87 17.34
CA HIS A 31 -0.10 5.51 18.74
C HIS A 31 -0.67 6.72 19.53
N PRO A 32 -1.22 6.52 20.74
CA PRO A 32 -1.75 7.61 21.56
C PRO A 32 -0.73 8.71 21.88
N ASP A 33 0.56 8.40 21.85
CA ASP A 33 1.67 9.36 22.04
C ASP A 33 2.07 10.10 20.74
N GLY A 34 1.35 9.86 19.64
CA GLY A 34 1.56 10.49 18.33
C GLY A 34 2.60 9.81 17.44
N GLN A 35 3.33 8.80 17.94
CA GLN A 35 4.32 8.08 17.15
C GLN A 35 3.67 7.26 16.03
N PRO A 36 4.28 7.18 14.84
CA PRO A 36 3.73 6.42 13.71
C PRO A 36 3.78 4.91 13.99
N ASP A 37 2.64 4.25 13.85
CA ASP A 37 2.50 2.80 13.82
C ASP A 37 2.61 2.30 12.37
N PHE A 38 3.83 1.98 11.95
CA PHE A 38 4.11 1.44 10.61
C PHE A 38 3.53 0.05 10.36
N SER A 39 2.96 -0.62 11.37
CA SER A 39 2.29 -1.89 11.18
C SER A 39 0.85 -1.76 10.71
N THR A 40 0.25 -0.58 10.86
CA THR A 40 -1.20 -0.38 10.71
C THR A 40 -1.51 0.81 9.80
N VAL A 41 -2.51 0.62 8.95
CA VAL A 41 -3.15 1.69 8.18
C VAL A 41 -4.31 2.23 9.02
N ASP A 42 -4.39 3.54 9.20
CA ASP A 42 -5.55 4.15 9.84
C ASP A 42 -6.74 4.11 8.88
N GLY A 43 -7.71 3.25 9.17
CA GLY A 43 -8.87 3.06 8.31
C GLY A 43 -9.77 4.30 8.20
N ARG A 44 -9.84 5.15 9.24
CA ARG A 44 -10.62 6.39 9.18
C ARG A 44 -9.92 7.40 8.28
N GLU A 45 -8.60 7.52 8.43
CA GLU A 45 -7.79 8.39 7.58
C GLU A 45 -7.80 7.91 6.12
N ALA A 46 -7.76 6.59 5.89
CA ALA A 46 -7.88 6.00 4.56
C ALA A 46 -9.18 6.42 3.87
N LEU A 47 -10.31 6.35 4.57
CA LEU A 47 -11.61 6.78 4.05
C LEU A 47 -11.66 8.29 3.81
N ARG A 48 -11.11 9.08 4.73
CA ARG A 48 -11.05 10.55 4.60
C ARG A 48 -10.23 10.97 3.38
N LEU A 49 -9.03 10.43 3.23
CA LEU A 49 -8.17 10.72 2.07
C LEU A 49 -8.85 10.30 0.77
N ALA A 50 -9.46 9.11 0.74
CA ALA A 50 -10.16 8.62 -0.43
C ALA A 50 -11.39 9.49 -0.80
N SER A 51 -12.19 9.93 0.18
CA SER A 51 -13.36 10.78 -0.09
C SER A 51 -12.97 12.19 -0.55
N GLU A 52 -11.81 12.68 -0.14
CA GLU A 52 -11.22 13.94 -0.60
C GLU A 52 -10.45 13.81 -1.93
N GLY A 53 -10.39 12.62 -2.52
CA GLY A 53 -9.65 12.38 -3.75
C GLY A 53 -8.14 12.58 -3.56
N ARG A 54 -7.59 12.17 -2.42
CA ARG A 54 -6.17 12.29 -2.05
C ARG A 54 -5.48 10.94 -1.98
N CYS A 55 -4.18 10.95 -2.27
CA CYS A 55 -3.32 9.78 -2.21
C CYS A 55 -3.08 9.36 -0.76
N GLY A 56 -3.24 8.06 -0.48
CA GLY A 56 -2.99 7.49 0.84
C GLY A 56 -1.54 7.55 1.33
N ILE A 57 -0.58 7.72 0.41
CA ILE A 57 0.84 7.78 0.76
C ILE A 57 1.28 9.23 0.96
N CYS A 58 1.13 10.09 -0.04
CA CYS A 58 1.64 11.45 0.03
C CYS A 58 0.64 12.50 0.54
N GLY A 59 -0.67 12.19 0.57
CA GLY A 59 -1.72 13.13 0.98
C GLY A 59 -2.08 14.19 -0.07
N ASN A 60 -1.39 14.24 -1.20
CA ASN A 60 -1.68 15.17 -2.29
C ASN A 60 -2.92 14.72 -3.09
N PRO A 61 -3.63 15.63 -3.79
CA PRO A 61 -4.72 15.26 -4.69
C PRO A 61 -4.29 14.20 -5.70
N LEU A 62 -5.17 13.24 -5.97
CA LEU A 62 -4.96 12.20 -6.97
C LEU A 62 -5.12 12.77 -8.38
N ASP A 63 -4.33 12.24 -9.29
CA ASP A 63 -4.44 12.55 -10.71
C ASP A 63 -5.49 11.67 -11.39
N SER A 64 -5.63 11.78 -12.71
CA SER A 64 -6.58 10.95 -13.47
C SER A 64 -6.27 9.44 -13.43
N GLN A 65 -5.04 9.05 -13.08
CA GLN A 65 -4.62 7.66 -12.94
C GLN A 65 -4.37 7.33 -11.47
N ILE A 66 -5.02 6.27 -11.00
CA ILE A 66 -5.03 5.84 -9.61
C ILE A 66 -4.50 4.43 -9.54
N ALA A 67 -3.57 4.19 -8.62
CA ALA A 67 -2.99 2.89 -8.35
C ALA A 67 -3.56 2.27 -7.06
N PHE A 68 -3.68 0.95 -7.07
CA PHE A 68 -3.87 0.10 -5.89
C PHE A 68 -2.82 -1.00 -5.92
N LEU A 69 -2.21 -1.31 -4.79
CA LEU A 69 -1.18 -2.35 -4.68
C LEU A 69 -1.67 -3.47 -3.77
N GLY A 70 -1.53 -4.72 -4.21
CA GLY A 70 -1.95 -5.86 -3.40
C GLY A 70 -1.46 -7.20 -3.95
N GLY A 71 -1.62 -8.26 -3.15
CA GLY A 71 -1.35 -9.64 -3.56
C GLY A 71 -2.46 -10.23 -4.44
N PRO A 72 -2.32 -11.49 -4.90
CA PRO A 72 -3.25 -12.13 -5.84
C PRO A 72 -4.70 -12.17 -5.35
N GLY A 73 -4.93 -12.40 -4.06
CA GLY A 73 -6.28 -12.40 -3.47
C GLY A 73 -7.00 -11.05 -3.62
N ALA A 74 -6.31 -9.94 -3.35
CA ALA A 74 -6.86 -8.59 -3.51
C ALA A 74 -7.17 -8.28 -4.98
N VAL A 75 -6.31 -8.72 -5.90
CA VAL A 75 -6.49 -8.56 -7.36
C VAL A 75 -7.70 -9.34 -7.86
N ALA A 76 -7.80 -10.63 -7.49
CA ALA A 76 -8.89 -11.50 -7.89
C ALA A 76 -10.24 -10.99 -7.37
N ALA A 77 -10.29 -10.52 -6.12
CA ALA A 77 -11.49 -9.94 -5.52
C ALA A 77 -11.79 -8.51 -6.01
N ARG A 78 -10.81 -7.82 -6.62
CA ARG A 78 -10.81 -6.37 -6.86
C ARG A 78 -11.20 -5.59 -5.60
N ALA A 79 -10.51 -5.92 -4.51
CA ALA A 79 -10.86 -5.45 -3.18
C ALA A 79 -9.58 -5.20 -2.38
N TYR A 80 -9.37 -3.95 -1.97
CA TYR A 80 -8.14 -3.48 -1.33
C TYR A 80 -8.48 -2.79 -0.01
N HIS A 81 -7.65 -3.01 1.00
CA HIS A 81 -7.77 -2.33 2.29
C HIS A 81 -6.87 -1.10 2.39
N ASP A 82 -5.82 -1.04 1.57
CA ASP A 82 -5.00 0.15 1.42
C ASP A 82 -5.71 1.15 0.50
N PRO A 83 -5.68 2.46 0.81
CA PRO A 83 -6.33 3.50 0.04
C PRO A 83 -5.73 3.67 -1.37
N PRO A 84 -6.45 4.38 -2.27
CA PRO A 84 -5.91 4.79 -3.57
C PRO A 84 -4.63 5.61 -3.42
N MET A 85 -3.73 5.46 -4.37
CA MET A 85 -2.44 6.16 -4.36
C MET A 85 -2.03 6.60 -5.78
N HIS A 86 -1.14 7.58 -5.87
CA HIS A 86 -0.40 7.82 -7.12
C HIS A 86 0.42 6.59 -7.48
N GLU A 87 0.59 6.35 -8.76
CA GLU A 87 1.42 5.25 -9.24
C GLU A 87 2.87 5.32 -8.69
N SER A 88 3.50 6.50 -8.75
CA SER A 88 4.87 6.68 -8.26
C SER A 88 4.99 6.44 -6.75
N CYS A 89 3.94 6.74 -5.97
CA CYS A 89 3.91 6.42 -4.54
C CYS A 89 3.72 4.92 -4.28
N ALA A 90 2.95 4.23 -5.11
CA ALA A 90 2.81 2.78 -5.06
C ALA A 90 4.15 2.10 -5.37
N GLU A 91 4.83 2.56 -6.42
CA GLU A 91 6.16 2.09 -6.81
C GLU A 91 7.20 2.37 -5.72
N ALA A 92 7.24 3.57 -5.15
CA ALA A 92 8.13 3.84 -4.02
C ALA A 92 7.87 2.89 -2.85
N SER A 93 6.62 2.49 -2.62
CA SER A 93 6.27 1.53 -1.57
C SER A 93 6.86 0.13 -1.83
N THR A 94 7.02 -0.31 -3.08
CA THR A 94 7.66 -1.61 -3.41
C THR A 94 9.15 -1.64 -3.05
N ILE A 95 9.78 -0.46 -2.94
CA ILE A 95 11.21 -0.27 -2.63
C ILE A 95 11.44 0.09 -1.16
N LEU A 96 10.57 0.95 -0.61
CA LEU A 96 10.76 1.56 0.71
C LEU A 96 10.17 0.72 1.85
N CYS A 97 9.00 0.10 1.62
CA CYS A 97 8.31 -0.67 2.65
C CYS A 97 9.04 -1.99 2.90
N PRO A 98 9.56 -2.25 4.12
CA PRO A 98 10.24 -3.51 4.41
C PRO A 98 9.33 -4.73 4.20
N HIS A 99 8.03 -4.60 4.48
CA HIS A 99 7.07 -5.68 4.27
C HIS A 99 6.88 -6.03 2.78
N LEU A 100 7.03 -5.07 1.86
CA LEU A 100 6.91 -5.34 0.42
C LEU A 100 8.26 -5.67 -0.23
N SER A 101 9.29 -4.89 0.08
CA SER A 101 10.59 -4.98 -0.60
C SER A 101 11.40 -6.24 -0.30
N ARG A 102 11.12 -6.95 0.79
CA ARG A 102 11.94 -8.07 1.29
C ARG A 102 11.14 -9.32 1.62
N ARG A 103 11.32 -10.44 0.93
CA ARG A 103 10.53 -11.69 1.11
C ARG A 103 10.49 -12.20 2.55
N ASP A 104 11.56 -12.05 3.32
CA ASP A 104 11.66 -12.56 4.70
C ASP A 104 10.98 -11.66 5.75
N MET A 105 10.59 -10.44 5.39
CA MET A 105 9.95 -9.49 6.30
C MET A 105 8.44 -9.71 6.40
N ARG A 106 7.97 -10.10 7.58
CA ARG A 106 6.54 -10.23 7.88
C ARG A 106 5.98 -8.92 8.43
N ARG A 107 4.68 -8.69 8.19
CA ARG A 107 3.97 -7.60 8.85
C ARG A 107 3.97 -7.90 10.35
N VAL A 108 4.43 -6.94 11.16
CA VAL A 108 4.32 -7.05 12.61
C VAL A 108 2.84 -6.88 12.93
N THR A 109 2.10 -7.97 13.07
CA THR A 109 0.74 -7.88 13.60
C THR A 109 0.88 -7.63 15.11
N ASP A 110 0.97 -6.37 15.53
CA ASP A 110 0.76 -6.11 16.95
C ASP A 110 -0.66 -6.57 17.29
N ARG A 111 -0.79 -7.32 18.39
CA ARG A 111 -2.02 -7.98 18.88
C ARG A 111 -3.09 -6.97 19.34
N ARG A 112 -2.98 -5.70 18.93
CA ARG A 112 -3.77 -4.54 19.38
C ARG A 112 -4.35 -3.69 18.24
N SER A 113 -4.27 -4.13 16.99
CA SER A 113 -5.10 -3.54 15.93
C SER A 113 -6.56 -3.90 16.19
N THR A 114 -7.37 -2.91 16.57
CA THR A 114 -8.81 -3.05 16.88
C THR A 114 -9.68 -3.31 15.64
N GLY A 115 -9.07 -3.62 14.51
CA GLY A 115 -9.74 -4.21 13.34
C GLY A 115 -9.35 -5.68 13.27
N VAL A 116 -10.29 -6.57 13.58
CA VAL A 116 -10.11 -8.00 13.34
C VAL A 116 -10.03 -8.19 11.82
N LEU A 117 -8.82 -8.30 11.29
CA LEU A 117 -8.65 -8.94 9.98
C LEU A 117 -9.28 -10.33 10.07
N PRO A 118 -10.10 -10.77 9.09
CA PRO A 118 -10.75 -12.07 9.14
C PRO A 118 -9.76 -13.19 9.51
N ARG A 119 -10.13 -14.01 10.49
CA ARG A 119 -9.28 -14.99 11.20
C ARG A 119 -8.75 -16.15 10.35
N ASN A 120 -8.99 -16.13 9.05
CA ASN A 120 -8.75 -17.23 8.11
C ASN A 120 -7.61 -16.98 7.10
N SER A 121 -6.81 -15.92 7.27
CA SER A 121 -5.55 -15.79 6.55
C SER A 121 -4.38 -15.68 7.54
N ALA A 122 -3.83 -16.83 7.91
CA ALA A 122 -2.38 -16.92 7.88
C ALA A 122 -1.98 -16.78 6.40
N GLU A 123 -2.14 -15.59 5.83
CA GLU A 123 -1.75 -15.32 4.45
C GLU A 123 -0.23 -15.41 4.46
N GLU A 124 0.26 -16.55 3.99
CA GLU A 124 1.63 -16.68 3.57
C GLU A 124 1.91 -15.49 2.65
N LYS A 125 3.01 -14.80 2.95
CA LYS A 125 3.37 -13.58 2.23
C LYS A 125 3.40 -13.91 0.73
N PRO A 126 2.66 -13.16 -0.10
CA PRO A 126 2.52 -13.55 -1.50
C PRO A 126 3.85 -13.34 -2.22
N ASP A 127 4.19 -14.29 -3.09
CA ASP A 127 5.39 -14.22 -3.94
C ASP A 127 5.31 -13.18 -5.05
N ARG A 128 4.12 -12.63 -5.23
CA ARG A 128 3.78 -11.67 -6.28
C ARG A 128 2.90 -10.55 -5.74
N TRP A 129 3.17 -9.34 -6.19
CA TRP A 129 2.37 -8.14 -5.95
C TRP A 129 1.95 -7.54 -7.28
N VAL A 130 0.74 -6.99 -7.34
CA VAL A 130 0.21 -6.37 -8.55
C VAL A 130 -0.27 -4.97 -8.23
N MET A 131 0.21 -4.03 -9.02
CA MET A 131 -0.30 -2.67 -9.04
C MET A 131 -1.38 -2.55 -10.10
N TRP A 132 -2.60 -2.31 -9.64
CA TRP A 132 -3.78 -2.09 -10.45
C TRP A 132 -3.94 -0.61 -10.75
N ILE A 133 -3.75 -0.20 -12.01
CA ILE A 133 -3.83 1.21 -12.41
C ILE A 133 -5.14 1.44 -13.17
N CYS A 134 -5.96 2.39 -12.71
CA CYS A 134 -7.32 2.63 -13.19
C CYS A 134 -7.67 4.14 -13.19
N ARG A 135 -8.91 4.49 -13.60
CA ARG A 135 -9.41 5.89 -13.64
C ARG A 135 -10.49 6.20 -12.59
N GLY A 136 -10.60 5.39 -11.55
CA GLY A 136 -11.60 5.58 -10.51
C GLY A 136 -11.73 4.38 -9.60
N PHE A 137 -12.46 4.57 -8.51
CA PHE A 137 -12.73 3.53 -7.52
C PHE A 137 -14.02 3.85 -6.77
N ALA A 138 -14.56 2.85 -6.08
CA ALA A 138 -15.59 3.03 -5.06
C ALA A 138 -15.01 2.64 -3.70
N ALA A 139 -15.43 3.35 -2.65
CA ALA A 139 -15.07 3.07 -1.26
C ALA A 139 -16.29 2.57 -0.49
N TYR A 140 -16.08 1.54 0.32
CA TYR A 140 -17.08 0.91 1.17
C TYR A 140 -16.53 0.76 2.58
N VAL A 141 -17.43 0.57 3.55
CA VAL A 141 -17.08 0.13 4.90
C VAL A 141 -17.74 -1.22 5.13
N ILE A 142 -16.93 -2.24 5.42
CA ILE A 142 -17.39 -3.60 5.72
C ILE A 142 -16.81 -3.99 7.07
N ASP A 143 -17.68 -4.35 8.02
CA ASP A 143 -17.29 -4.70 9.40
C ASP A 143 -16.39 -3.64 10.06
N GLY A 144 -16.64 -2.36 9.77
CA GLY A 144 -15.88 -1.22 10.30
C GLY A 144 -14.54 -0.97 9.62
N MET A 145 -14.17 -1.76 8.60
CA MET A 145 -12.93 -1.63 7.85
C MET A 145 -13.17 -1.04 6.46
N PRO A 146 -12.27 -0.17 5.95
CA PRO A 146 -12.36 0.31 4.59
C PRO A 146 -12.14 -0.82 3.58
N LEU A 147 -12.93 -0.81 2.52
CA LEU A 147 -12.74 -1.62 1.33
C LEU A 147 -12.81 -0.71 0.10
N PHE A 148 -11.75 -0.70 -0.70
CA PHE A 148 -11.68 0.03 -1.95
C PHE A 148 -11.78 -0.94 -3.12
N ARG A 149 -12.68 -0.64 -4.06
CA ARG A 149 -12.85 -1.41 -5.30
C ARG A 149 -12.47 -0.54 -6.49
N PRO A 150 -11.35 -0.82 -7.18
CA PRO A 150 -10.98 -0.06 -8.36
C PRO A 150 -11.93 -0.32 -9.53
N ALA A 151 -12.07 0.68 -10.39
CA ALA A 151 -12.61 0.51 -11.73
C ALA A 151 -11.75 -0.49 -12.54
N PRO A 152 -12.23 -1.01 -13.69
CA PRO A 152 -11.42 -1.83 -14.57
C PRO A 152 -10.03 -1.21 -14.83
N TYR A 153 -8.99 -2.04 -14.81
CA TYR A 153 -7.63 -1.55 -15.00
C TYR A 153 -7.46 -0.97 -16.41
N LEU A 154 -6.69 0.09 -16.50
CA LEU A 154 -6.04 0.52 -17.75
C LEU A 154 -4.82 -0.35 -18.03
N ARG A 155 -4.07 -0.68 -16.98
CA ARG A 155 -2.89 -1.54 -17.02
C ARG A 155 -2.58 -2.13 -15.66
N LEU A 156 -1.79 -3.20 -15.68
CA LEU A 156 -1.26 -3.85 -14.49
C LEU A 156 0.27 -3.77 -14.54
N ARG A 157 0.89 -3.49 -13.39
CA ARG A 157 2.33 -3.74 -13.17
C ARG A 157 2.45 -4.87 -12.17
N THR A 158 3.40 -5.76 -12.37
CA THR A 158 3.58 -6.93 -11.52
C THR A 158 4.98 -6.93 -10.95
N PHE A 159 5.09 -7.34 -9.70
CA PHE A 159 6.35 -7.44 -9.01
C PHE A 159 6.49 -8.82 -8.37
N THR A 160 7.66 -9.45 -8.51
CA THR A 160 7.99 -10.72 -7.88
C THR A 160 9.33 -10.63 -7.17
N TYR A 161 9.57 -11.51 -6.19
CA TYR A 161 10.86 -11.56 -5.52
C TYR A 161 11.92 -12.21 -6.41
N THR A 162 13.13 -11.62 -6.41
CA THR A 162 14.34 -12.26 -6.93
C THR A 162 14.83 -13.35 -5.99
N ASP A 163 15.81 -14.13 -6.42
CA ASP A 163 16.49 -15.12 -5.56
C ASP A 163 17.11 -14.47 -4.31
N GLY A 164 17.50 -13.20 -4.41
CA GLY A 164 17.98 -12.39 -3.27
C GLY A 164 16.86 -11.94 -2.32
N GLY A 165 15.60 -12.32 -2.58
CA GLY A 165 14.45 -11.97 -1.75
C GLY A 165 14.01 -10.51 -1.90
N HIS A 166 14.43 -9.81 -2.97
CA HIS A 166 14.06 -8.42 -3.23
C HIS A 166 12.99 -8.31 -4.30
N LEU A 167 12.02 -7.43 -4.10
CA LEU A 167 10.91 -7.23 -5.02
C LEU A 167 11.37 -6.48 -6.29
N HIS A 168 11.07 -7.01 -7.48
CA HIS A 168 11.40 -6.40 -8.77
C HIS A 168 10.21 -6.48 -9.73
N GLU A 169 10.05 -5.47 -10.59
CA GLU A 169 8.99 -5.49 -11.61
C GLU A 169 9.26 -6.56 -12.66
N THR A 170 8.23 -7.28 -13.08
CA THR A 170 8.32 -8.30 -14.13
C THR A 170 7.39 -7.98 -15.28
N PRO A 171 7.71 -8.45 -16.51
CA PRO A 171 6.84 -8.26 -17.67
C PRO A 171 5.49 -8.97 -17.59
N ASP A 172 5.23 -9.80 -16.58
CA ASP A 172 3.96 -10.53 -16.45
C ASP A 172 2.83 -9.57 -16.06
N THR A 173 2.04 -9.13 -17.03
CA THR A 173 0.89 -8.25 -16.77
C THR A 173 -0.42 -9.02 -16.58
N SER A 174 -0.39 -10.33 -16.37
CA SER A 174 -1.62 -11.13 -16.30
C SER A 174 -2.30 -10.99 -14.93
N PRO A 175 -3.64 -10.84 -14.86
CA PRO A 175 -4.36 -10.76 -13.58
C PRO A 175 -4.53 -12.13 -12.91
N ARG A 176 -3.65 -13.11 -13.17
CA ARG A 176 -3.88 -14.51 -12.79
C ARG A 176 -4.05 -14.64 -11.26
N PRO A 177 -5.05 -15.42 -10.81
CA PRO A 177 -5.27 -15.72 -9.40
C PRO A 177 -4.16 -16.56 -8.80
#